data_AF-A0A5D4TB12-F1
#
_entry.id   AF-A0A5D4TB12-F1
#
_cell.length_a   1.000
_cell.length_b   1.000
_cell.length_c   1.000
_cell.angle_alpha   90.00
_cell.angle_beta   90.00
_cell.angle_gamma   90.00
#
_symmetry.space_group_name_H-M   'P 1'
#
loop_
_entity.id
_entity.type
_entity.pdbx_description
1 polymer ?
#
loop_
_entity_poly.entity_id
_entity_poly.type
_entity_poly.pdbx_seq_one_letter_code
_entity_poly.pdbx_strand_id
1 'polypeptide(L)'
;MTIRSDSRHLYLLVVDKLKQDIENKVYKEKEKLPSEFELSRRLGVSRATLREALRVLEEENIVVRRHGVGTFVNSKPVFSSGIEQLNSVTEMISQAGMKPGTVFLTSTIETPSDEELIKFNNKEISEVLHFERVRTANDLPVVYCIDKIPTTIVEDYQSYKNESLLKLLEKEAGRYISYAVTHIEPIGYHDKISPILECEPETALLVLKQMHYDQNDEPILYSLNYFRADKFSFHVLRKRP
;
A
#
# COMPACT_ATOMS: atom_id res chain seq x y z
N MET A 1 -15.22 -31.11 18.79
CA MET A 1 -16.56 -30.50 18.62
C MET A 1 -17.02 -30.75 17.20
N THR A 2 -18.16 -31.42 17.06
CA THR A 2 -18.66 -32.00 15.79
C THR A 2 -19.48 -30.96 15.03
N ILE A 3 -19.14 -30.73 13.77
CA ILE A 3 -19.63 -29.67 12.85
C ILE A 3 -21.08 -29.93 12.38
N ARG A 4 -21.99 -30.39 13.24
CA ARG A 4 -23.32 -30.90 12.83
C ARG A 4 -24.54 -30.06 13.20
N SER A 5 -24.37 -28.82 13.66
CA SER A 5 -25.52 -27.90 13.84
C SER A 5 -25.22 -26.46 13.43
N ASP A 6 -24.51 -26.29 12.33
CA ASP A 6 -24.32 -24.98 11.70
C ASP A 6 -25.10 -24.97 10.39
N SER A 7 -26.11 -24.10 10.29
CA SER A 7 -27.00 -23.95 9.12
C SER A 7 -26.33 -23.24 7.95
N ARG A 8 -25.04 -22.90 8.07
CA ARG A 8 -24.22 -22.31 7.02
C ARG A 8 -23.74 -23.38 6.02
N HIS A 9 -23.62 -22.99 4.75
CA HIS A 9 -23.09 -23.88 3.72
C HIS A 9 -21.70 -24.40 4.12
N LEU A 10 -21.46 -25.70 3.93
CA LEU A 10 -20.24 -26.39 4.39
C LEU A 10 -18.94 -25.73 3.89
N TYR A 11 -18.94 -25.09 2.72
CA TYR A 11 -17.76 -24.36 2.21
C TYR A 11 -17.44 -23.12 3.04
N LEU A 12 -18.43 -22.43 3.63
CA LEU A 12 -18.21 -21.27 4.52
C LEU A 12 -17.52 -21.70 5.82
N LEU A 13 -17.84 -22.89 6.33
CA LEU A 13 -17.16 -23.45 7.50
C LEU A 13 -15.69 -23.77 7.19
N VAL A 14 -15.40 -24.20 5.96
CA VAL A 14 -14.04 -24.39 5.47
C VAL A 14 -13.31 -23.06 5.33
N VAL A 15 -13.96 -22.02 4.81
CA VAL A 15 -13.41 -20.65 4.74
C VAL A 15 -13.01 -20.16 6.12
N ASP A 16 -13.92 -20.21 7.09
CA ASP A 16 -13.66 -19.77 8.47
C ASP A 16 -12.51 -20.55 9.10
N LYS A 17 -12.50 -21.88 8.91
CA LYS A 17 -11.45 -22.74 9.44
C LYS A 17 -10.08 -22.41 8.86
N LEU A 18 -9.99 -22.20 7.55
CA LEU A 18 -8.74 -21.82 6.88
C LEU A 18 -8.27 -20.43 7.29
N LYS A 19 -9.18 -19.45 7.42
CA LYS A 19 -8.87 -18.12 7.98
C LYS A 19 -8.26 -18.23 9.36
N GLN A 20 -8.87 -19.04 10.23
CA GLN A 20 -8.41 -19.24 11.59
C GLN A 20 -7.06 -19.97 11.65
N ASP A 21 -6.83 -20.96 10.78
CA ASP A 21 -5.55 -21.67 10.69
C ASP A 21 -4.42 -20.73 10.21
N ILE A 22 -4.70 -19.83 9.26
CA ILE A 22 -3.75 -18.79 8.82
C ILE A 22 -3.47 -17.79 9.95
N GLU A 23 -4.51 -17.32 10.65
CA GLU A 23 -4.37 -16.38 11.77
C GLU A 23 -3.57 -16.96 12.94
N ASN A 24 -3.75 -18.25 13.22
CA ASN A 24 -2.99 -19.00 14.21
C ASN A 24 -1.59 -19.43 13.72
N LYS A 25 -1.16 -19.00 12.53
CA LYS A 25 0.13 -19.32 11.91
C LYS A 25 0.36 -20.82 11.66
N VAL A 26 -0.71 -21.60 11.53
CA VAL A 26 -0.64 -23.00 11.05
C VAL A 26 -0.17 -23.03 9.59
N TYR A 27 -0.66 -22.07 8.79
CA TYR A 27 -0.14 -21.76 7.47
C TYR A 27 0.37 -20.33 7.49
N LYS A 28 1.64 -20.12 7.14
CA LYS A 28 2.29 -18.81 7.16
C LYS A 28 2.03 -18.05 5.87
N GLU A 29 2.21 -16.74 5.90
CA GLU A 29 2.20 -15.92 4.69
C GLU A 29 3.22 -16.45 3.67
N LYS A 30 2.86 -16.39 2.38
CA LYS A 30 3.64 -16.93 1.25
C LYS A 30 3.84 -18.45 1.30
N GLU A 31 3.33 -19.15 2.31
CA GLU A 31 3.42 -20.61 2.38
C GLU A 31 2.47 -21.25 1.36
N LYS A 32 2.95 -22.31 0.71
CA LYS A 32 2.14 -23.14 -0.17
C LYS A 32 1.21 -24.01 0.68
N LEU A 33 -0.10 -23.87 0.47
CA LEU A 33 -1.08 -24.77 1.07
C LEU A 33 -0.87 -26.21 0.56
N PRO A 34 -1.24 -27.23 1.37
CA PRO A 34 -1.26 -28.62 0.91
C PRO A 34 -2.10 -28.77 -0.36
N SER A 35 -1.85 -29.84 -1.12
CA SER A 35 -2.64 -30.11 -2.33
C SER A 35 -4.13 -30.17 -2.01
N GLU A 36 -5.00 -29.82 -2.98
CA GLU A 36 -6.46 -29.90 -2.77
C GLU A 36 -6.91 -31.28 -2.28
N PHE A 37 -6.23 -32.34 -2.73
CA PHE A 37 -6.48 -33.71 -2.29
C PHE A 37 -6.15 -33.92 -0.81
N GLU A 38 -4.97 -33.49 -0.36
CA GLU A 38 -4.55 -33.63 1.04
C GLU A 38 -5.39 -32.73 1.96
N LEU A 39 -5.63 -31.49 1.55
CA LEU A 39 -6.35 -30.51 2.34
C LEU A 39 -7.83 -30.92 2.51
N SER A 40 -8.46 -31.46 1.47
CA SER A 40 -9.84 -31.96 1.56
C SER A 40 -9.94 -33.18 2.48
N ARG A 41 -8.95 -34.10 2.44
CA ARG A 41 -8.86 -35.20 3.41
C ARG A 41 -8.65 -34.73 4.85
N ARG A 42 -7.74 -33.78 5.08
CA ARG A 42 -7.47 -33.23 6.42
C ARG A 42 -8.71 -32.56 7.03
N LEU A 43 -9.49 -31.87 6.20
CA LEU A 43 -10.70 -31.15 6.63
C LEU A 43 -11.96 -32.01 6.60
N GLY A 44 -11.90 -33.24 6.06
CA GLY A 44 -13.04 -34.15 6.00
C GLY A 44 -14.15 -33.68 5.06
N VAL A 45 -13.82 -32.93 4.01
CA VAL A 45 -14.79 -32.36 3.05
C VAL A 45 -14.58 -32.87 1.63
N SER A 46 -15.59 -32.73 0.78
CA SER A 46 -15.44 -33.06 -0.64
C SER A 46 -14.48 -32.07 -1.33
N ARG A 47 -13.83 -32.52 -2.43
CA ARG A 47 -12.98 -31.63 -3.25
C ARG A 47 -13.75 -30.46 -3.84
N ALA A 48 -15.03 -30.66 -4.20
CA ALA A 48 -15.88 -29.58 -4.71
C ALA A 48 -16.11 -28.50 -3.64
N THR A 49 -16.40 -28.90 -2.41
CA THR A 49 -16.56 -28.00 -1.26
C THR A 49 -15.27 -27.23 -0.97
N LEU A 50 -14.12 -27.90 -1.01
CA LEU A 50 -12.82 -27.24 -0.80
C LEU A 50 -12.53 -26.23 -1.92
N ARG A 51 -12.78 -26.58 -3.19
CA ARG A 51 -12.55 -25.66 -4.32
C ARG A 51 -13.41 -24.41 -4.22
N GLU A 52 -14.66 -24.54 -3.77
CA GLU A 52 -15.53 -23.39 -3.53
C GLU A 52 -15.01 -22.51 -2.40
N ALA A 53 -14.57 -23.10 -1.29
CA ALA A 53 -13.97 -22.35 -0.19
C ALA A 53 -12.68 -21.62 -0.62
N LEU A 54 -11.82 -22.30 -1.37
CA LEU A 54 -10.59 -21.69 -1.91
C LEU A 54 -10.89 -20.56 -2.90
N ARG A 55 -11.98 -20.66 -3.67
CA ARG A 55 -12.42 -19.58 -4.56
C ARG A 55 -12.85 -18.35 -3.76
N VAL A 56 -13.62 -18.51 -2.70
CA VAL A 56 -14.00 -17.39 -1.81
C VAL A 56 -12.77 -16.76 -1.17
N LEU A 57 -11.84 -17.57 -0.66
CA LEU A 57 -10.59 -17.06 -0.10
C LEU A 57 -9.71 -16.34 -1.13
N GLU A 58 -9.76 -16.77 -2.40
CA GLU A 58 -9.08 -16.11 -3.52
C GLU A 58 -9.74 -14.78 -3.88
N GLU A 59 -11.08 -14.73 -3.92
CA GLU A 59 -11.85 -13.49 -4.12
C GLU A 59 -11.62 -12.48 -2.99
N GLU A 60 -11.39 -12.95 -1.76
CA GLU A 60 -11.01 -12.13 -0.60
C GLU A 60 -9.50 -11.81 -0.55
N ASN A 61 -8.71 -12.20 -1.54
CA ASN A 61 -7.24 -12.04 -1.57
C ASN A 61 -6.50 -12.67 -0.38
N ILE A 62 -7.07 -13.68 0.28
CA ILE A 62 -6.44 -14.40 1.41
C ILE A 62 -5.50 -15.49 0.89
N VAL A 63 -5.79 -16.04 -0.29
CA VAL A 63 -4.94 -16.99 -0.99
C VAL A 63 -4.80 -16.60 -2.44
N VAL A 64 -3.72 -17.05 -3.09
CA VAL A 64 -3.50 -16.89 -4.53
C VAL A 64 -3.24 -18.24 -5.17
N ARG A 65 -3.94 -18.55 -6.27
CA ARG A 65 -3.70 -19.78 -7.03
C ARG A 65 -2.70 -19.52 -8.14
N ARG A 66 -1.58 -20.26 -8.11
CA ARG A 66 -0.60 -20.31 -9.20
C ARG A 66 -0.84 -21.57 -10.03
N HIS A 67 -1.27 -21.40 -11.28
CA HIS A 67 -1.61 -22.52 -12.17
C HIS A 67 -0.44 -23.50 -12.30
N GLY A 68 -0.70 -24.80 -12.13
CA GLY A 68 0.33 -25.85 -12.17
C GLY A 68 1.28 -25.91 -10.97
N VAL A 69 1.31 -24.88 -10.11
CA VAL A 69 2.24 -24.78 -8.97
C VAL A 69 1.54 -25.07 -7.65
N GLY A 70 0.35 -24.50 -7.42
CA GLY A 70 -0.43 -24.70 -6.18
C GLY A 70 -1.09 -23.42 -5.68
N THR A 71 -1.67 -23.49 -4.48
CA THR A 71 -2.32 -22.36 -3.81
C THR A 71 -1.43 -21.86 -2.67
N PHE A 72 -1.24 -20.56 -2.56
CA PHE A 72 -0.37 -19.93 -1.57
C PHE A 72 -1.17 -18.99 -0.69
N VAL A 73 -0.81 -18.90 0.60
CA VAL A 73 -1.38 -17.90 1.51
C VAL A 73 -0.86 -16.52 1.11
N ASN A 74 -1.77 -15.58 0.86
CA ASN A 74 -1.38 -14.21 0.56
C ASN A 74 -0.92 -13.50 1.83
N SER A 75 -0.06 -12.50 1.70
CA SER A 75 0.28 -11.65 2.85
C SER A 75 -0.93 -10.82 3.24
N LYS A 76 -1.24 -10.74 4.55
CA LYS A 76 -2.24 -9.75 5.01
C LYS A 76 -1.60 -8.37 4.89
N PRO A 77 -2.30 -7.38 4.31
CA PRO A 77 -1.85 -6.00 4.37
C PRO A 77 -1.64 -5.59 5.83
N VAL A 78 -0.42 -5.21 6.16
CA VAL A 78 -0.02 -4.80 7.52
C VAL A 78 -0.52 -3.38 7.82
N PHE A 79 -0.65 -2.57 6.77
CA PHE A 79 -1.10 -1.19 6.85
C PHE A 79 -2.49 -1.10 6.23
N SER A 80 -3.47 -0.63 7.00
CA SER A 80 -4.83 -0.38 6.53
C SER A 80 -5.26 1.02 6.94
N SER A 81 -5.67 1.83 5.96
CA SER A 81 -6.17 3.21 6.20
C SER A 81 -7.38 3.49 5.32
N GLY A 82 -8.25 4.39 5.79
CA GLY A 82 -9.25 5.01 4.92
C GLY A 82 -8.51 5.79 3.83
N ILE A 83 -8.89 5.61 2.56
CA ILE A 83 -8.27 6.33 1.44
C ILE A 83 -8.64 7.82 1.47
N GLU A 84 -9.74 8.16 2.12
CA GLU A 84 -10.18 9.53 2.39
C GLU A 84 -9.36 10.24 3.47
N GLN A 85 -8.55 9.50 4.23
CA GLN A 85 -7.72 10.05 5.28
C GLN A 85 -6.33 10.38 4.73
N LEU A 86 -5.96 11.66 4.80
CA LEU A 86 -4.65 12.14 4.36
C LEU A 86 -3.58 11.89 5.44
N ASN A 87 -3.27 10.60 5.67
CA ASN A 87 -2.19 10.21 6.57
C ASN A 87 -0.85 10.24 5.84
N SER A 88 0.20 10.74 6.49
CA SER A 88 1.55 10.59 5.95
C SER A 88 1.99 9.12 6.00
N VAL A 89 2.85 8.69 5.08
CA VAL A 89 3.40 7.31 5.09
C VAL A 89 4.05 6.97 6.43
N THR A 90 4.73 7.94 7.04
CA THR A 90 5.31 7.80 8.38
C THR A 90 4.26 7.45 9.44
N GLU A 91 3.12 8.14 9.42
CA GLU A 91 2.02 7.89 10.36
C GLU A 91 1.35 6.55 10.11
N MET A 92 1.13 6.17 8.86
CA MET A 92 0.59 4.85 8.52
C MET A 92 1.46 3.72 9.09
N ILE A 93 2.78 3.87 8.98
CA ILE A 93 3.74 2.88 9.51
C ILE A 93 3.71 2.87 11.05
N SER A 94 3.72 4.03 11.69
CA SER A 94 3.65 4.13 13.15
C SER A 94 2.33 3.64 13.74
N GLN A 95 1.19 3.90 13.08
CA GLN A 95 -0.13 3.41 13.49
C GLN A 95 -0.23 1.89 13.44
N ALA A 96 0.51 1.24 12.53
CA ALA A 96 0.65 -0.21 12.49
C ALA A 96 1.64 -0.76 13.54
N GLY A 97 2.17 0.08 14.44
CA GLY A 97 3.10 -0.32 15.50
C GLY A 97 4.51 -0.64 14.99
N MET A 98 4.85 -0.21 13.77
CA MET A 98 6.16 -0.43 13.17
C MET A 98 7.02 0.84 13.23
N LYS A 99 8.34 0.65 13.21
CA LYS A 99 9.32 1.75 13.20
C LYS A 99 9.46 2.30 11.78
N PRO A 100 9.08 3.57 11.51
CA PRO A 100 9.32 4.19 10.22
C PRO A 100 10.81 4.48 10.02
N GLY A 101 11.28 4.30 8.79
CA GLY A 101 12.64 4.64 8.38
C GLY A 101 12.71 5.07 6.92
N THR A 102 13.93 5.36 6.48
CA THR A 102 14.27 5.70 5.10
C THR A 102 15.60 5.03 4.73
N VAL A 103 15.64 4.24 3.66
CA VAL A 103 16.87 3.54 3.22
C VAL A 103 17.50 4.13 1.95
N PHE A 104 16.73 4.88 1.18
CA PHE A 104 17.19 5.54 -0.03
C PHE A 104 16.65 6.96 -0.05
N LEU A 105 17.51 7.90 -0.46
CA LEU A 105 17.17 9.30 -0.59
C LEU A 105 18.03 9.96 -1.65
N THR A 106 17.39 10.53 -2.66
CA THR A 106 18.01 11.42 -3.65
C THR A 106 17.20 12.70 -3.77
N SER A 107 17.87 13.82 -4.03
CA SER A 107 17.22 15.08 -4.33
C SER A 107 17.94 15.80 -5.46
N THR A 108 17.20 16.36 -6.38
CA THR A 108 17.68 17.21 -7.48
C THR A 108 16.82 18.46 -7.55
N ILE A 109 17.42 19.57 -7.97
CA ILE A 109 16.67 20.77 -8.33
C ILE A 109 16.65 20.80 -9.86
N GLU A 110 15.46 20.88 -10.42
CA GLU A 110 15.22 20.81 -11.86
C GLU A 110 14.34 21.98 -12.30
N THR A 111 14.48 22.39 -13.56
CA THR A 111 13.54 23.32 -14.18
C THR A 111 12.19 22.62 -14.37
N PRO A 112 11.06 23.23 -13.99
CA PRO A 112 9.76 22.59 -14.13
C PRO A 112 9.41 22.32 -15.59
N SER A 113 8.81 21.16 -15.80
CA SER A 113 8.08 20.81 -17.02
C SER A 113 6.78 21.62 -17.15
N ASP A 114 6.25 21.71 -18.36
CA ASP A 114 4.94 22.34 -18.62
C ASP A 114 3.82 21.71 -17.77
N GLU A 115 3.87 20.40 -17.53
CA GLU A 115 2.90 19.70 -16.69
C GLU A 115 2.98 20.16 -15.23
N GLU A 116 4.18 20.38 -14.70
CA GLU A 116 4.37 20.90 -13.34
C GLU A 116 3.88 22.34 -13.21
N LEU A 117 4.21 23.20 -14.17
CA LEU A 117 3.71 24.59 -14.20
C LEU A 117 2.18 24.64 -14.17
N ILE A 118 1.53 23.72 -14.91
CA ILE A 118 0.07 23.58 -14.90
C ILE A 118 -0.43 23.06 -13.55
N LYS A 119 0.17 22.00 -12.99
CA LYS A 119 -0.25 21.41 -11.70
C LYS A 119 -0.11 22.40 -10.55
N PHE A 120 0.99 23.13 -10.48
CA PHE A 120 1.22 24.15 -9.46
C PHE A 120 0.52 25.48 -9.77
N ASN A 121 -0.21 25.58 -10.89
CA ASN A 121 -0.90 26.78 -11.32
C ASN A 121 -0.04 28.06 -11.22
N ASN A 122 1.25 27.92 -11.51
CA ASN A 122 2.21 29.00 -11.36
C ASN A 122 3.27 28.90 -12.45
N LYS A 123 3.20 29.84 -13.40
CA LYS A 123 4.11 29.93 -14.54
C LYS A 123 5.46 30.59 -14.21
N GLU A 124 5.58 31.17 -13.02
CA GLU A 124 6.78 31.86 -12.55
C GLU A 124 7.72 30.94 -11.77
N ILE A 125 7.32 29.70 -11.50
CA ILE A 125 8.22 28.70 -10.92
C ILE A 125 9.37 28.48 -11.90
N SER A 126 10.59 28.77 -11.44
CA SER A 126 11.82 28.53 -12.19
C SER A 126 12.52 27.23 -11.78
N GLU A 127 12.27 26.76 -10.55
CA GLU A 127 12.95 25.64 -9.94
C GLU A 127 11.99 24.80 -9.09
N VAL A 128 12.05 23.49 -9.28
CA VAL A 128 11.32 22.50 -8.49
C VAL A 128 12.31 21.53 -7.89
N LEU A 129 12.20 21.32 -6.58
CA LEU A 129 12.88 20.26 -5.88
C LEU A 129 12.20 18.94 -6.20
N HIS A 130 12.92 18.03 -6.86
CA HIS A 130 12.54 16.64 -7.09
C HIS A 130 13.23 15.78 -6.05
N PHE A 131 12.44 15.00 -5.33
CA PHE A 131 12.92 14.21 -4.23
C PHE A 131 12.37 12.79 -4.32
N GLU A 132 13.26 11.79 -4.28
CA GLU A 132 12.84 10.38 -4.24
C GLU A 132 13.33 9.73 -2.95
N ARG A 133 12.47 8.93 -2.34
CA ARG A 133 12.85 8.13 -1.16
C ARG A 133 12.14 6.80 -1.07
N VAL A 134 12.78 5.87 -0.36
CA VAL A 134 12.18 4.59 0.02
C VAL A 134 11.88 4.61 1.51
N ARG A 135 10.59 4.63 1.86
CA ARG A 135 10.14 4.51 3.25
C ARG A 135 10.16 3.05 3.67
N THR A 136 10.66 2.80 4.87
CA THR A 136 10.72 1.46 5.45
C THR A 136 9.85 1.31 6.68
N ALA A 137 9.38 0.09 6.91
CA ALA A 137 8.71 -0.30 8.14
C ALA A 137 9.50 -1.45 8.77
N ASN A 138 10.10 -1.22 9.94
CA ASN A 138 11.08 -2.13 10.54
C ASN A 138 12.17 -2.54 9.52
N ASP A 139 12.76 -1.55 8.86
CA ASP A 139 13.84 -1.69 7.86
C ASP A 139 13.45 -2.39 6.55
N LEU A 140 12.23 -2.91 6.42
CA LEU A 140 11.71 -3.46 5.16
C LEU A 140 11.19 -2.33 4.25
N PRO A 141 11.57 -2.27 2.96
CA PRO A 141 11.06 -1.26 2.03
C PRO A 141 9.59 -1.51 1.68
N VAL A 142 8.77 -0.47 1.89
CA VAL A 142 7.31 -0.58 1.80
C VAL A 142 6.67 0.43 0.86
N VAL A 143 7.25 1.62 0.69
CA VAL A 143 6.75 2.66 -0.21
C VAL A 143 7.91 3.37 -0.89
N TYR A 144 7.83 3.55 -2.21
CA TYR A 144 8.71 4.43 -2.97
C TYR A 144 7.96 5.73 -3.24
N CYS A 145 8.50 6.85 -2.75
CA CYS A 145 7.90 8.18 -2.84
C CYS A 145 8.70 9.01 -3.84
N ILE A 146 8.00 9.72 -4.72
CA ILE A 146 8.52 10.84 -5.49
C ILE A 146 7.73 12.06 -5.06
N ASP A 147 8.41 13.08 -4.54
CA ASP A 147 7.81 14.33 -4.10
C ASP A 147 8.41 15.48 -4.91
N LYS A 148 7.56 16.39 -5.37
CA LYS A 148 7.93 17.57 -6.16
C LYS A 148 7.40 18.82 -5.48
N ILE A 149 8.27 19.78 -5.19
CA ILE A 149 7.96 20.97 -4.40
C ILE A 149 8.67 22.17 -5.03
N PRO A 150 7.99 23.30 -5.29
CA PRO A 150 8.65 24.53 -5.70
C PRO A 150 9.70 24.96 -4.66
N THR A 151 10.92 25.31 -5.08
CA THR A 151 12.02 25.66 -4.16
C THR A 151 11.72 26.88 -3.29
N THR A 152 10.81 27.75 -3.75
CA THR A 152 10.30 28.90 -2.98
C THR A 152 9.55 28.51 -1.70
N ILE A 153 9.16 27.24 -1.54
CA ILE A 153 8.46 26.74 -0.35
C ILE A 153 9.44 26.08 0.62
N VAL A 154 10.37 25.26 0.13
CA VAL A 154 11.38 24.57 0.94
C VAL A 154 12.72 24.55 0.20
N GLU A 155 13.75 25.13 0.83
CA GLU A 155 15.09 25.24 0.26
C GLU A 155 16.04 24.08 0.67
N ASP A 156 16.00 23.61 1.92
CA ASP A 156 16.85 22.50 2.40
C ASP A 156 16.04 21.32 2.97
N TYR A 157 15.89 20.28 2.14
CA TYR A 157 15.20 19.05 2.53
C TYR A 157 16.15 17.94 3.02
N GLN A 158 17.46 18.02 2.74
CA GLN A 158 18.41 16.95 3.04
C GLN A 158 18.57 16.70 4.54
N SER A 159 18.32 17.73 5.35
CA SER A 159 18.38 17.69 6.81
C SER A 159 17.29 16.80 7.45
N TYR A 160 16.25 16.38 6.71
CA TYR A 160 15.03 15.79 7.30
C TYR A 160 14.70 14.38 6.78
N LYS A 161 15.73 13.61 6.40
CA LYS A 161 15.63 12.29 5.73
C LYS A 161 14.63 11.30 6.34
N ASN A 162 14.44 11.36 7.66
CA ASN A 162 13.60 10.42 8.40
C ASN A 162 12.22 10.99 8.79
N GLU A 163 11.98 12.28 8.61
CA GLU A 163 10.75 12.92 9.07
C GLU A 163 9.58 12.79 8.07
N SER A 164 8.38 13.12 8.54
CA SER A 164 7.19 13.22 7.69
C SER A 164 7.28 14.51 6.88
N LEU A 165 7.07 14.41 5.56
CA LEU A 165 7.10 15.56 4.65
C LEU A 165 6.01 16.57 5.00
N LEU A 166 4.81 16.10 5.36
CA LEU A 166 3.70 16.98 5.73
C LEU A 166 4.02 17.79 6.99
N LYS A 167 4.61 17.14 8.01
CA LYS A 167 5.05 17.83 9.24
C LYS A 167 6.19 18.81 8.98
N LEU A 168 7.08 18.49 8.05
CA LEU A 168 8.16 19.38 7.67
C LEU A 168 7.63 20.66 7.02
N LEU A 169 6.71 20.53 6.07
CA LEU A 169 6.09 21.68 5.40
C LEU A 169 5.39 22.60 6.39
N GLU A 170 4.68 22.01 7.36
CA GLU A 170 4.03 22.78 8.42
C GLU A 170 5.05 23.51 9.31
N LYS A 171 6.10 22.81 9.75
CA LYS A 171 7.07 23.35 10.72
C LYS A 171 8.03 24.38 10.11
N GLU A 172 8.60 24.10 8.95
CA GLU A 172 9.69 24.90 8.36
C GLU A 172 9.16 25.95 7.38
N ALA A 173 8.09 25.65 6.64
CA ALA A 173 7.51 26.56 5.66
C ALA A 173 6.20 27.23 6.13
N GLY A 174 5.67 26.85 7.30
CA GLY A 174 4.36 27.34 7.78
C GLY A 174 3.19 26.92 6.88
N ARG A 175 3.38 25.89 6.04
CA ARG A 175 2.39 25.42 5.06
C ARG A 175 1.71 24.16 5.57
N TYR A 176 0.49 24.32 6.07
CA TYR A 176 -0.35 23.20 6.48
C TYR A 176 -1.12 22.64 5.28
N ILE A 177 -0.92 21.36 4.98
CA ILE A 177 -1.69 20.67 3.93
C ILE A 177 -3.08 20.34 4.47
N SER A 178 -4.10 20.96 3.86
CA SER A 178 -5.50 20.79 4.26
C SER A 178 -6.18 19.62 3.56
N TYR A 179 -5.89 19.40 2.27
CA TYR A 179 -6.44 18.29 1.51
C TYR A 179 -5.54 17.92 0.33
N ALA A 180 -5.82 16.77 -0.30
CA ALA A 180 -5.16 16.35 -1.52
C ALA A 180 -6.15 15.77 -2.53
N VAL A 181 -6.01 16.17 -3.79
CA VAL A 181 -6.70 15.52 -4.91
C VAL A 181 -5.88 14.33 -5.35
N THR A 182 -6.44 13.13 -5.22
CA THR A 182 -5.72 11.85 -5.35
C THR A 182 -6.27 11.00 -6.48
N HIS A 183 -5.39 10.60 -7.40
CA HIS A 183 -5.64 9.59 -8.41
C HIS A 183 -4.95 8.29 -8.01
N ILE A 184 -5.68 7.18 -8.11
CA ILE A 184 -5.21 5.86 -7.68
C ILE A 184 -5.09 4.98 -8.92
N GLU A 185 -3.91 4.43 -9.14
CA GLU A 185 -3.60 3.60 -10.30
C GLU A 185 -2.97 2.27 -9.85
N PRO A 186 -3.55 1.12 -10.22
CA PRO A 186 -2.87 -0.16 -10.04
C PRO A 186 -1.80 -0.33 -11.13
N ILE A 187 -0.62 -0.77 -10.72
CA ILE A 187 0.47 -1.16 -11.62
C ILE A 187 0.86 -2.60 -11.29
N GLY A 188 1.16 -3.40 -12.30
CA GLY A 188 1.75 -4.73 -12.11
C GLY A 188 3.21 -4.62 -11.65
N TYR A 189 4.07 -5.47 -12.20
CA TYR A 189 5.51 -5.33 -11.98
C TYR A 189 6.07 -4.09 -12.68
N HIS A 190 6.90 -3.32 -11.99
CA HIS A 190 7.57 -2.14 -12.52
C HIS A 190 9.09 -2.33 -12.46
N ASP A 191 9.76 -2.32 -13.62
CA ASP A 191 11.18 -2.72 -13.74
C ASP A 191 12.15 -1.92 -12.85
N LYS A 192 11.92 -0.62 -12.67
CA LYS A 192 12.72 0.22 -11.76
C LYS A 192 12.31 0.07 -10.28
N ILE A 193 11.01 0.15 -9.97
CA ILE A 193 10.50 0.37 -8.61
C ILE A 193 10.31 -0.95 -7.86
N SER A 194 9.83 -2.00 -8.53
CA SER A 194 9.61 -3.30 -7.89
C SER A 194 10.89 -3.91 -7.30
N PRO A 195 12.06 -3.87 -7.97
CA PRO A 195 13.31 -4.31 -7.34
C PRO A 195 13.71 -3.48 -6.12
N ILE A 196 13.53 -2.16 -6.16
CA ILE A 196 13.85 -1.26 -5.04
C ILE A 196 12.99 -1.58 -3.81
N LEU A 197 11.74 -1.98 -4.04
CA LEU A 197 10.79 -2.37 -2.99
C LEU A 197 10.86 -3.85 -2.60
N GLU A 198 11.82 -4.59 -3.17
CA GLU A 198 11.97 -6.04 -2.95
C GLU A 198 10.66 -6.80 -3.22
N CYS A 199 9.96 -6.39 -4.29
CA CYS A 199 8.73 -7.02 -4.75
C CYS A 199 9.03 -8.25 -5.61
N GLU A 200 8.25 -9.31 -5.39
CA GLU A 200 8.22 -10.44 -6.31
C GLU A 200 7.56 -10.02 -7.64
N PRO A 201 7.83 -10.72 -8.76
CA PRO A 201 7.22 -10.43 -10.06
C PRO A 201 5.69 -10.35 -10.04
N GLU A 202 5.03 -11.09 -9.14
CA GLU A 202 3.57 -11.10 -9.03
C GLU A 202 3.02 -10.03 -8.08
N THR A 203 3.88 -9.30 -7.35
CA THR A 203 3.45 -8.25 -6.43
C THR A 203 3.11 -6.99 -7.22
N ALA A 204 1.82 -6.64 -7.24
CA ALA A 204 1.35 -5.38 -7.77
C ALA A 204 1.72 -4.19 -6.87
N LEU A 205 1.78 -3.02 -7.47
CA LEU A 205 1.91 -1.74 -6.80
C LEU A 205 0.60 -0.95 -6.91
N LEU A 206 0.27 -0.20 -5.86
CA LEU A 206 -0.77 0.81 -5.86
C LEU A 206 -0.11 2.18 -5.89
N VAL A 207 -0.37 2.96 -6.93
CA VAL A 207 0.20 4.30 -7.09
C VAL A 207 -0.82 5.35 -6.73
N LEU A 208 -0.51 6.17 -5.75
CA LEU A 208 -1.27 7.38 -5.43
C LEU A 208 -0.54 8.58 -6.03
N LYS A 209 -1.12 9.17 -7.07
CA LYS A 209 -0.68 10.46 -7.65
C LYS A 209 -1.53 11.56 -7.07
N GLN A 210 -0.91 12.50 -6.35
CA GLN A 210 -1.64 13.40 -5.47
C GLN A 210 -1.11 14.82 -5.59
N MET A 211 -2.02 15.77 -5.75
CA MET A 211 -1.72 17.19 -5.59
C MET A 211 -2.26 17.64 -4.23
N HIS A 212 -1.38 18.17 -3.39
CA HIS A 212 -1.65 18.60 -2.02
C HIS A 212 -1.84 20.11 -1.96
N TYR A 213 -2.89 20.53 -1.27
CA TYR A 213 -3.32 21.93 -1.17
C TYR A 213 -3.33 22.40 0.28
N ASP A 214 -3.02 23.67 0.51
CA ASP A 214 -3.14 24.30 1.82
C ASP A 214 -4.56 24.84 2.07
N GLN A 215 -4.76 25.55 3.19
CA GLN A 215 -6.08 26.12 3.54
C GLN A 215 -6.57 27.25 2.60
N ASN A 216 -5.70 27.77 1.74
CA ASN A 216 -6.01 28.83 0.78
C ASN A 216 -6.17 28.28 -0.65
N ASP A 217 -6.29 26.96 -0.80
CA ASP A 217 -6.34 26.25 -2.09
C ASP A 217 -5.06 26.45 -2.93
N GLU A 218 -3.93 26.79 -2.31
CA GLU A 218 -2.65 26.88 -3.03
C GLU A 218 -2.04 25.49 -3.22
N PRO A 219 -1.61 25.14 -4.45
CA PRO A 219 -0.94 23.87 -4.72
C PRO A 219 0.49 23.87 -4.18
N ILE A 220 0.78 23.03 -3.17
CA ILE A 220 2.06 23.04 -2.44
C ILE A 220 2.99 21.91 -2.85
N LEU A 221 2.46 20.69 -2.97
CA LEU A 221 3.25 19.47 -3.15
C LEU A 221 2.57 18.55 -4.16
N TYR A 222 3.31 18.09 -5.15
CA TYR A 222 2.88 16.99 -6.01
C TYR A 222 3.64 15.71 -5.65
N SER A 223 2.93 14.65 -5.30
CA SER A 223 3.54 13.39 -4.85
C SER A 223 3.06 12.19 -5.66
N LEU A 224 3.97 11.26 -5.94
CA LEU A 224 3.68 9.92 -6.43
C LEU A 224 4.17 8.89 -5.41
N ASN A 225 3.24 8.16 -4.80
CA ASN A 225 3.55 7.15 -3.80
C ASN A 225 3.23 5.76 -4.35
N TYR A 226 4.27 4.94 -4.53
CA TYR A 226 4.18 3.56 -4.99
C TYR A 226 4.15 2.63 -3.77
N PHE A 227 2.95 2.20 -3.41
CA PHE A 227 2.70 1.30 -2.29
C PHE A 227 2.76 -0.15 -2.76
N ARG A 228 3.40 -0.99 -1.95
CA ARG A 228 3.30 -2.44 -2.06
C ARG A 228 1.88 -2.93 -1.77
N ALA A 229 1.19 -3.48 -2.77
CA ALA A 229 -0.18 -3.96 -2.59
C ALA A 229 -0.29 -5.19 -1.67
N ASP A 230 0.80 -5.92 -1.45
CA ASP A 230 0.88 -7.03 -0.49
C ASP A 230 1.05 -6.56 0.97
N LYS A 231 1.33 -5.27 1.19
CA LYS A 231 1.55 -4.67 2.51
C LYS A 231 0.55 -3.58 2.87
N PHE A 232 0.03 -2.86 1.88
CA PHE A 232 -0.95 -1.80 2.07
C PHE A 232 -2.32 -2.17 1.52
N SER A 233 -3.35 -1.85 2.30
CA SER A 233 -4.73 -1.87 1.88
C SER A 233 -5.38 -0.53 2.19
N PHE A 234 -6.21 -0.07 1.26
CA PHE A 234 -6.99 1.13 1.44
C PHE A 234 -8.47 0.78 1.37
N HIS A 235 -9.26 1.35 2.27
CA HIS A 235 -10.71 1.19 2.27
C HIS A 235 -11.39 2.55 2.14
N VAL A 236 -12.67 2.56 1.77
CA VAL A 236 -13.45 3.78 1.71
C VAL A 236 -14.87 3.48 2.17
N LEU A 237 -15.39 4.30 3.09
CA LEU A 237 -16.80 4.22 3.47
C LEU A 237 -17.65 4.95 2.43
N ARG A 238 -18.46 4.20 1.69
CA ARG A 238 -19.42 4.77 0.74
C ARG A 238 -20.80 4.84 1.40
N LYS A 239 -21.40 6.03 1.43
CA LYS A 239 -22.79 6.24 1.86
C LYS A 239 -23.67 6.44 0.63
N ARG A 240 -24.88 5.87 0.66
CA ARG A 240 -25.91 6.17 -0.33
C ARG A 240 -26.39 7.62 -0.10
N PRO A 241 -26.59 8.43 -1.15
CA PRO A 241 -27.15 9.77 -1.02
C PRO A 241 -28.54 9.75 -0.38
#